data_AF-A0AAE0NLS7-F1
#
_entry.id   AF-A0AAE0NLS7-F1
#
_cell.length_a   1.000
_cell.length_b   1.000
_cell.length_c   1.000
_cell.angle_alpha   90.00
_cell.angle_beta   90.00
_cell.angle_gamma   90.00
#
_symmetry.space_group_name_H-M   'P 1'
#
loop_
_entity.id
_entity.type
_entity.pdbx_description
1 polymer ?
#
loop_
_entity_poly.entity_id
_entity_poly.type
_entity_poly.pdbx_seq_one_letter_code
_entity_poly.pdbx_strand_id
1 'polypeptide(L)'
;MLLVRLSPAKLVSLRHAVQGYRIARGLSTSASSFGGLSVALNPSTASKEQVADAVGRSLRASGGPAVAAVVLASGGLASWLQDEAFMSRLLSPLASGSASLNVLSVAVHGIPRRRHGPGPPFSSSEGLAVLHGSLDGLLPGLWSVSAADAHQATGDASCQPSLEFHTAPFDGDARPLQVTVPLANTIFSNGRQHTMFASRWHTASGGAALPQIAGVVEKMTQSILVPRALGAGAGSATSTVAVPLVPVTEARRIAAGLGNILRQVEIGVTPMPASKELESVIPKLLDARSKQLGDQAAGPVGVWALIYPENFVADADFPRPLELSGAGQSHEWSRAQEVSDLMPRLLAAGCHIRKILSGGGGWGLKQGLLSLDPQTRHATPDQEDIENFIRSFHGDESGGAIVTPGSFVQFLVEPAGSPPAGEVGQGSQAESNDTGPLEIVVGTQDQVADSLAGPDHIEVGVNLFGAISSEGVYVISQPGAGQGSGRPAITTKIDASNSYVVSSP
;
A
#
# COMPACT_ATOMS: atom_id res chain seq x y z
N MET A 1 -22.28 12.62 37.23
CA MET A 1 -22.55 13.57 36.13
C MET A 1 -21.25 14.32 35.86
N LEU A 2 -20.34 13.70 35.08
CA LEU A 2 -19.04 14.27 34.74
C LEU A 2 -19.07 14.61 33.24
N LEU A 3 -19.14 15.90 32.92
CA LEU A 3 -19.03 16.41 31.55
C LEU A 3 -17.55 16.40 31.15
N VAL A 4 -17.14 15.40 30.37
CA VAL A 4 -15.83 15.37 29.73
C VAL A 4 -15.83 16.45 28.65
N ARG A 5 -15.10 17.55 28.88
CA ARG A 5 -14.83 18.57 27.86
C ARG A 5 -13.81 18.01 26.87
N LEU A 6 -14.29 17.54 25.73
CA LEU A 6 -13.44 17.24 24.57
C LEU A 6 -12.83 18.54 24.03
N SER A 7 -11.56 18.48 23.63
CA SER A 7 -10.87 19.62 23.04
C SER A 7 -11.46 19.98 21.66
N PRO A 8 -11.41 21.26 21.24
CA PRO A 8 -11.96 21.69 19.94
C PRO A 8 -11.40 20.92 18.74
N ALA A 9 -10.13 20.50 18.80
CA ALA A 9 -9.48 19.71 17.75
C ALA A 9 -10.09 18.29 17.57
N LYS A 10 -10.45 17.62 18.68
CA LYS A 10 -11.11 16.30 18.64
C LYS A 10 -12.53 16.39 18.09
N LEU A 11 -13.22 17.51 18.30
CA LEU A 11 -14.54 17.78 17.73
C LEU A 11 -14.51 18.08 16.23
N VAL A 12 -13.41 18.64 15.70
CA VAL A 12 -13.24 18.88 14.26
C VAL A 12 -12.91 17.57 13.53
N SER A 13 -11.99 16.75 14.05
CA SER A 13 -11.63 15.45 13.44
C SER A 13 -12.83 14.47 13.42
N LEU A 14 -13.60 14.37 14.52
CA LEU A 14 -14.84 13.56 14.52
C LEU A 14 -15.91 14.11 13.58
N ARG A 15 -16.00 15.44 13.42
CA ARG A 15 -16.95 16.05 12.48
C ARG A 15 -16.57 15.77 11.04
N HIS A 16 -15.29 15.81 10.66
CA HIS A 16 -14.86 15.46 9.30
C HIS A 16 -15.08 13.97 8.99
N ALA A 17 -14.80 13.07 9.94
CA ALA A 17 -15.04 11.63 9.78
C ALA A 17 -16.54 11.28 9.68
N VAL A 18 -17.39 11.91 10.50
CA VAL A 18 -18.85 11.67 10.49
C VAL A 18 -19.53 12.38 9.30
N GLN A 19 -19.02 13.53 8.85
CA GLN A 19 -19.54 14.23 7.67
C GLN A 19 -19.19 13.49 6.38
N GLY A 20 -17.97 12.96 6.25
CA GLY A 20 -17.58 12.10 5.12
C GLY A 20 -18.42 10.82 5.02
N TYR A 21 -18.79 10.23 6.16
CA TYR A 21 -19.62 9.02 6.20
C TYR A 21 -21.12 9.28 5.93
N ARG A 22 -21.64 10.46 6.27
CA ARG A 22 -23.04 10.83 5.98
C ARG A 22 -23.28 11.29 4.55
N ILE A 23 -22.27 11.84 3.86
CA ILE A 23 -22.40 12.28 2.46
C ILE A 23 -22.51 11.08 1.51
N ALA A 24 -21.93 9.92 1.85
CA ALA A 24 -22.01 8.70 1.03
C ALA A 24 -23.40 8.04 0.96
N ARG A 25 -24.37 8.45 1.80
CA ARG A 25 -25.74 7.89 1.80
C ARG A 25 -26.78 8.69 1.00
N GLY A 26 -26.41 9.84 0.43
CA GLY A 26 -27.38 10.81 -0.09
C GLY A 26 -27.23 11.27 -1.54
N LEU A 27 -26.20 10.87 -2.28
CA LEU A 27 -25.98 11.40 -3.63
C LEU A 27 -26.42 10.41 -4.71
N SER A 28 -27.68 10.59 -5.14
CA SER A 28 -28.09 10.26 -6.50
C SER A 28 -27.52 11.34 -7.41
N THR A 29 -26.43 11.03 -8.11
CA THR A 29 -25.88 11.85 -9.20
C THR A 29 -25.38 10.90 -10.29
N SER A 30 -25.73 11.21 -11.53
CA SER A 30 -25.39 10.50 -12.78
C SER A 30 -24.06 9.74 -12.72
N ALA A 31 -24.04 8.50 -13.20
CA ALA A 31 -22.85 7.67 -13.34
C ALA A 31 -21.75 8.42 -14.12
N SER A 32 -20.86 9.10 -13.41
CA SER A 32 -19.61 9.61 -13.98
C SER A 32 -18.73 8.40 -14.26
N SER A 33 -18.30 8.22 -15.52
CA SER A 33 -17.35 7.17 -15.86
C SER A 33 -16.03 7.46 -15.15
N PHE A 34 -15.69 6.61 -14.19
CA PHE A 34 -14.35 6.56 -13.63
C PHE A 34 -13.48 5.72 -14.56
N GLY A 35 -12.27 6.19 -14.81
CA GLY A 35 -11.30 5.50 -15.64
C GLY A 35 -9.90 5.73 -15.11
N GLY A 36 -9.05 4.72 -15.25
CA GLY A 36 -7.68 4.77 -14.81
C GLY A 36 -6.75 4.04 -15.77
N LEU A 37 -5.50 4.49 -15.85
CA LEU A 37 -4.45 3.84 -16.60
C LEU A 37 -3.08 4.02 -15.93
N SER A 38 -2.17 3.11 -16.23
CA SER A 38 -0.78 3.12 -15.80
C SER A 38 0.11 3.04 -17.04
N VAL A 39 1.15 3.86 -17.11
CA VAL A 39 2.08 3.92 -18.24
C VAL A 39 3.49 3.66 -17.72
N ALA A 40 3.97 2.44 -17.93
CA ALA A 40 5.34 2.08 -17.63
C ALA A 40 6.26 2.54 -18.77
N LEU A 41 7.38 3.18 -18.41
CA LEU A 41 8.34 3.72 -19.37
C LEU A 41 9.77 3.70 -18.81
N ASN A 42 10.74 3.81 -19.71
CA ASN A 42 12.13 4.08 -19.32
C ASN A 42 12.38 5.60 -19.30
N PRO A 43 12.67 6.20 -18.13
CA PRO A 43 12.79 7.66 -18.00
C PRO A 43 13.99 8.25 -18.75
N SER A 44 14.98 7.43 -19.13
CA SER A 44 16.18 7.88 -19.85
C SER A 44 15.97 8.09 -21.35
N THR A 45 14.89 7.54 -21.90
CA THR A 45 14.70 7.38 -23.36
C THR A 45 13.32 7.82 -23.82
N ALA A 46 12.28 7.67 -22.98
CA ALA A 46 10.92 8.07 -23.34
C ALA A 46 10.76 9.60 -23.44
N SER A 47 10.15 10.08 -24.53
CA SER A 47 9.84 11.50 -24.68
C SER A 47 8.50 11.87 -24.03
N LYS A 48 8.40 13.11 -23.55
CA LYS A 48 7.16 13.68 -22.99
C LYS A 48 6.00 13.65 -23.98
N GLU A 49 6.29 13.86 -25.27
CA GLU A 49 5.31 13.82 -26.35
C GLU A 49 4.75 12.41 -26.54
N GLN A 50 5.61 11.39 -26.63
CA GLN A 50 5.19 10.01 -26.81
C GLN A 50 4.27 9.54 -25.67
N VAL A 51 4.63 9.93 -24.44
CA VAL A 51 3.85 9.60 -23.23
C VAL A 51 2.50 10.33 -23.23
N ALA A 52 2.49 11.63 -23.50
CA ALA A 52 1.25 12.40 -23.56
C ALA A 52 0.29 11.88 -24.65
N ASP A 53 0.83 11.49 -25.81
CA ASP A 53 0.05 10.90 -26.90
C ASP A 53 -0.49 9.52 -26.54
N ALA A 54 0.32 8.67 -25.88
CA ALA A 54 -0.10 7.34 -25.43
C ALA A 54 -1.24 7.42 -24.40
N VAL A 55 -1.07 8.25 -23.36
CA VAL A 55 -2.12 8.53 -22.37
C VAL A 55 -3.35 9.13 -23.03
N GLY A 56 -3.15 10.09 -23.95
CA GLY A 56 -4.24 10.77 -24.62
C GLY A 56 -5.11 9.86 -25.49
N ARG A 57 -4.51 8.88 -26.17
CA ARG A 57 -5.26 7.85 -26.92
C ARG A 57 -6.12 7.01 -25.98
N SER A 58 -5.56 6.54 -24.87
CA SER A 58 -6.28 5.68 -23.93
C SER A 58 -7.41 6.40 -23.19
N LEU A 59 -7.19 7.64 -22.74
CA LEU A 59 -8.23 8.44 -22.06
C LEU A 59 -9.41 8.80 -22.97
N ARG A 60 -9.19 8.96 -24.28
CA ARG A 60 -10.28 9.17 -25.25
C ARG A 60 -11.12 7.91 -25.44
N ALA A 61 -10.52 6.73 -25.30
CA ALA A 61 -11.22 5.45 -25.43
C ALA A 61 -12.07 5.13 -24.19
N SER A 62 -11.66 5.52 -22.98
CA SER A 62 -12.37 5.27 -21.71
C SER A 62 -13.49 6.28 -21.39
N GLY A 63 -13.99 7.00 -22.40
CA GLY A 63 -14.58 8.33 -22.33
C GLY A 63 -15.61 8.67 -21.23
N GLY A 64 -15.55 9.95 -20.82
CA GLY A 64 -16.59 10.74 -20.14
C GLY A 64 -16.01 12.07 -19.64
N PRO A 65 -16.81 13.15 -19.51
CA PRO A 65 -16.32 14.41 -18.97
C PRO A 65 -15.91 14.23 -17.51
N ALA A 66 -14.63 14.46 -17.22
CA ALA A 66 -14.09 14.45 -15.86
C ALA A 66 -13.92 15.88 -15.33
N VAL A 67 -14.21 16.07 -14.06
CA VAL A 67 -14.00 17.36 -13.36
C VAL A 67 -12.80 17.27 -12.40
N ALA A 68 -12.32 16.04 -12.13
CA ALA A 68 -11.12 15.78 -11.38
C ALA A 68 -10.23 14.69 -12.01
N ALA A 69 -8.92 14.82 -11.80
CA ALA A 69 -7.92 13.82 -12.14
C ALA A 69 -6.84 13.71 -11.06
N VAL A 70 -6.26 12.52 -10.92
CA VAL A 70 -5.05 12.25 -10.15
C VAL A 70 -3.98 11.80 -11.12
N VAL A 71 -2.82 12.46 -11.08
CA VAL A 71 -1.64 12.10 -11.86
C VAL A 71 -0.54 11.73 -10.89
N LEU A 72 -0.21 10.44 -10.86
CA LEU A 72 0.92 9.91 -10.14
C LEU A 72 2.09 9.80 -11.10
N ALA A 73 3.29 10.18 -10.67
CA ALA A 73 4.51 9.94 -11.41
C ALA A 73 5.57 9.34 -10.48
N SER A 74 6.39 8.44 -11.00
CA SER A 74 7.55 7.94 -10.26
C SER A 74 8.51 9.08 -9.89
N GLY A 75 9.29 8.91 -8.84
CA GLY A 75 10.16 9.96 -8.28
C GLY A 75 11.13 10.57 -9.29
N GLY A 76 11.64 9.77 -10.24
CA GLY A 76 12.49 10.25 -11.33
C GLY A 76 11.79 11.19 -12.32
N LEU A 77 10.45 11.13 -12.40
CA LEU A 77 9.62 11.92 -13.29
C LEU A 77 8.92 13.10 -12.59
N ALA A 78 9.26 13.37 -11.32
CA ALA A 78 8.60 14.41 -10.52
C ALA A 78 8.70 15.83 -11.13
N SER A 79 9.73 16.11 -11.93
CA SER A 79 9.86 17.37 -12.66
C SER A 79 8.86 17.51 -13.81
N TRP A 80 8.36 16.41 -14.37
CA TRP A 80 7.37 16.43 -15.45
C TRP A 80 6.02 16.91 -14.96
N LEU A 81 5.66 16.62 -13.70
CA LEU A 81 4.43 17.12 -13.08
C LEU A 81 4.36 18.65 -13.03
N GLN A 82 5.51 19.33 -13.00
CA GLN A 82 5.62 20.79 -12.94
C GLN A 82 5.75 21.43 -14.32
N ASP A 83 5.93 20.64 -15.38
CA ASP A 83 6.00 21.12 -16.75
C ASP A 83 4.58 21.40 -17.26
N GLU A 84 4.24 22.69 -17.34
CA GLU A 84 2.92 23.14 -17.78
C GLU A 84 2.59 22.67 -19.21
N ALA A 85 3.56 22.68 -20.14
CA ALA A 85 3.32 22.30 -21.52
C ALA A 85 3.02 20.80 -21.65
N PHE A 86 3.76 19.97 -20.90
CA PHE A 86 3.49 18.54 -20.83
C PHE A 86 2.14 18.24 -20.18
N MET A 87 1.88 18.79 -18.99
CA MET A 87 0.64 18.54 -18.26
C MET A 87 -0.59 19.04 -19.03
N SER A 88 -0.48 20.18 -19.71
CA SER A 88 -1.54 20.71 -20.57
C SER A 88 -1.91 19.73 -21.70
N ARG A 89 -0.89 19.14 -22.37
CA ARG A 89 -1.11 18.11 -23.39
C ARG A 89 -1.71 16.83 -22.81
N LEU A 90 -1.17 16.36 -21.68
CA LEU A 90 -1.62 15.16 -20.96
C LEU A 90 -3.11 15.26 -20.56
N LEU A 91 -3.54 16.42 -20.08
CA LEU A 91 -4.88 16.68 -19.54
C LEU A 91 -5.90 17.08 -20.62
N SER A 92 -5.44 17.46 -21.82
CA SER A 92 -6.31 17.86 -22.94
C SER A 92 -7.48 16.90 -23.26
N PRO A 93 -7.32 15.55 -23.19
CA PRO A 93 -8.42 14.63 -23.43
C PRO A 93 -9.53 14.73 -22.38
N LEU A 94 -9.17 14.94 -21.11
CA LEU A 94 -10.11 15.03 -19.99
C LEU A 94 -10.83 16.38 -19.96
N ALA A 95 -10.13 17.42 -20.39
CA ALA A 95 -10.60 18.80 -20.36
C ALA A 95 -11.60 19.13 -21.49
N SER A 96 -11.70 18.26 -22.51
CA SER A 96 -12.52 18.45 -23.72
C SER A 96 -14.05 18.47 -23.48
N GLY A 97 -14.51 18.32 -22.24
CA GLY A 97 -15.93 18.36 -21.86
C GLY A 97 -16.24 19.16 -20.58
N SER A 98 -15.26 19.84 -19.99
CA SER A 98 -15.44 20.64 -18.75
C SER A 98 -14.78 22.00 -18.89
N ALA A 99 -15.40 23.04 -18.31
CA ALA A 99 -14.82 24.38 -18.24
C ALA A 99 -13.59 24.45 -17.32
N SER A 100 -13.52 23.55 -16.34
CA SER A 100 -12.42 23.47 -15.37
C SER A 100 -12.11 22.03 -14.98
N LEU A 101 -10.82 21.70 -14.86
CA LEU A 101 -10.33 20.42 -14.38
C LEU A 101 -9.50 20.63 -13.11
N ASN A 102 -9.77 19.84 -12.08
CA ASN A 102 -9.01 19.87 -10.83
C ASN A 102 -8.06 18.67 -10.82
N VAL A 103 -6.77 18.89 -10.60
CA VAL A 103 -5.76 17.85 -10.75
C VAL A 103 -4.93 17.76 -9.48
N LEU A 104 -4.86 16.56 -8.91
CA LEU A 104 -3.87 16.23 -7.89
C LEU A 104 -2.64 15.64 -8.60
N SER A 105 -1.50 16.31 -8.50
CA SER A 105 -0.21 15.82 -9.01
C SER A 105 0.63 15.32 -7.85
N VAL A 106 1.12 14.08 -7.92
CA VAL A 106 1.85 13.44 -6.82
C VAL A 106 3.05 12.65 -7.34
N ALA A 107 4.20 12.77 -6.68
CA ALA A 107 5.34 11.90 -6.90
C ALA A 107 5.33 10.72 -5.92
N VAL A 108 5.40 9.50 -6.46
CA VAL A 108 5.43 8.22 -5.74
C VAL A 108 6.71 7.46 -6.08
N HIS A 109 7.04 6.37 -5.37
CA HIS A 109 8.29 5.64 -5.64
C HIS A 109 8.23 4.87 -6.96
N GLY A 110 7.06 4.33 -7.29
CA GLY A 110 6.82 3.67 -8.57
C GLY A 110 5.33 3.56 -8.89
N ILE A 111 5.03 2.99 -10.04
CA ILE A 111 3.67 2.67 -10.49
C ILE A 111 3.52 1.15 -10.72
N PRO A 112 2.30 0.60 -10.53
CA PRO A 112 2.05 -0.80 -10.81
C PRO A 112 2.06 -1.07 -12.32
N ARG A 113 2.62 -2.21 -12.71
CA ARG A 113 2.61 -2.79 -14.06
C ARG A 113 2.05 -4.20 -13.97
N ARG A 114 1.18 -4.61 -14.91
CA ARG A 114 0.68 -6.00 -14.94
C ARG A 114 1.81 -6.92 -15.39
N ARG A 115 1.97 -8.04 -14.68
CA ARG A 115 2.91 -9.09 -15.06
C ARG A 115 2.14 -10.30 -15.57
N HIS A 116 2.54 -10.80 -16.73
CA HIS A 116 2.01 -12.05 -17.28
C HIS A 116 2.93 -13.20 -16.91
N GLY A 117 2.43 -14.15 -16.12
CA GLY A 117 3.17 -15.35 -15.75
C GLY A 117 2.88 -15.82 -14.31
N PRO A 118 3.55 -16.91 -13.88
CA PRO A 118 3.54 -17.34 -12.49
C PRO A 118 4.27 -16.32 -11.59
N GLY A 119 3.78 -16.19 -10.36
CA GLY A 119 4.26 -15.21 -9.40
C GLY A 119 3.26 -14.07 -9.15
N PRO A 120 3.72 -12.97 -8.51
CA PRO A 120 2.87 -11.83 -8.23
C PRO A 120 2.28 -11.22 -9.52
N PRO A 121 0.98 -10.85 -9.51
CA PRO A 121 0.27 -10.36 -10.70
C PRO A 121 0.73 -8.97 -11.16
N PHE A 122 1.46 -8.25 -10.30
CA PHE A 122 1.98 -6.92 -10.56
C PHE A 122 3.48 -6.89 -10.35
N SER A 123 4.13 -5.95 -11.03
CA SER A 123 5.50 -5.52 -10.77
C SER A 123 5.59 -4.00 -10.62
N SER A 124 6.68 -3.54 -10.02
CA SER A 124 7.00 -2.11 -9.90
C SER A 124 7.68 -1.59 -11.16
N SER A 125 7.27 -0.42 -11.64
CA SER A 125 7.90 0.25 -12.78
C SER A 125 8.02 1.76 -12.59
N GLU A 126 8.91 2.37 -13.37
CA GLU A 126 8.98 3.82 -13.55
C GLU A 126 7.89 4.26 -14.54
N GLY A 127 7.22 5.37 -14.26
CA GLY A 127 6.26 5.95 -15.20
C GLY A 127 5.19 6.84 -14.58
N LEU A 128 4.02 6.91 -15.23
CA LEU A 128 2.89 7.71 -14.78
C LEU A 128 1.61 6.89 -14.67
N ALA A 129 0.78 7.18 -13.68
CA ALA A 129 -0.57 6.65 -13.57
C ALA A 129 -1.59 7.79 -13.52
N VAL A 130 -2.70 7.66 -14.24
CA VAL A 130 -3.76 8.67 -14.32
C VAL A 130 -5.09 8.04 -13.92
N LEU A 131 -5.79 8.65 -12.97
CA LEU A 131 -7.16 8.30 -12.57
C LEU A 131 -8.04 9.53 -12.74
N HIS A 132 -9.23 9.38 -13.29
CA HIS A 132 -10.17 10.50 -13.51
C HIS A 132 -11.59 10.17 -13.06
N GLY A 133 -12.35 11.21 -12.72
CA GLY A 133 -13.72 11.07 -12.24
C GLY A 133 -14.35 12.38 -11.79
N SER A 134 -15.33 12.28 -10.88
CA SER A 134 -15.97 13.43 -10.25
C SER A 134 -15.11 13.99 -9.10
N LEU A 135 -15.17 15.31 -8.88
CA LEU A 135 -14.35 15.97 -7.85
C LEU A 135 -14.66 15.45 -6.45
N ASP A 136 -15.92 15.50 -6.04
CA ASP A 136 -16.33 15.07 -4.69
C ASP A 136 -16.23 13.55 -4.50
N GLY A 137 -16.36 12.79 -5.59
CA GLY A 137 -16.27 11.33 -5.58
C GLY A 137 -14.85 10.78 -5.61
N LEU A 138 -13.86 11.55 -6.09
CA LEU A 138 -12.47 11.11 -6.22
C LEU A 138 -11.53 11.82 -5.23
N LEU A 139 -11.67 13.15 -5.08
CA LEU A 139 -10.75 14.02 -4.35
C LEU A 139 -11.52 14.87 -3.33
N PRO A 140 -12.11 14.25 -2.29
CA PRO A 140 -12.81 14.99 -1.25
C PRO A 140 -11.86 15.99 -0.59
N GLY A 141 -12.34 17.22 -0.41
CA GLY A 141 -11.58 18.24 0.31
C GLY A 141 -10.28 18.68 -0.36
N LEU A 142 -10.07 18.44 -1.67
CA LEU A 142 -8.84 18.81 -2.40
C LEU A 142 -8.33 20.23 -2.11
N TRP A 143 -9.26 21.19 -2.08
CA TRP A 143 -8.97 22.62 -1.86
C TRP A 143 -9.05 23.04 -0.38
N SER A 144 -9.31 22.11 0.54
CA SER A 144 -9.30 22.36 1.97
C SER A 144 -7.86 22.35 2.49
N VAL A 145 -7.58 23.14 3.53
CA VAL A 145 -6.28 23.13 4.21
C VAL A 145 -6.31 22.01 5.27
N SER A 146 -5.48 20.98 5.09
CA SER A 146 -5.30 19.94 6.11
C SER A 146 -4.54 20.50 7.32
N ALA A 147 -4.67 19.86 8.49
CA ALA A 147 -3.81 20.18 9.63
C ALA A 147 -2.33 20.01 9.26
N ALA A 148 -2.00 19.00 8.45
CA ALA A 148 -0.65 18.78 7.93
C ALA A 148 -0.16 19.94 7.05
N ASP A 149 -1.02 20.47 6.19
CA ASP A 149 -0.71 21.64 5.35
C ASP A 149 -0.47 22.89 6.23
N ALA A 150 -1.24 23.06 7.30
CA ALA A 150 -1.07 24.16 8.24
C ALA A 150 0.24 24.04 9.03
N HIS A 151 0.62 22.84 9.48
CA HIS A 151 1.88 22.60 10.20
C HIS A 151 3.11 22.89 9.34
N GLN A 152 3.07 22.52 8.05
CA GLN A 152 4.13 22.87 7.10
C GLN A 152 4.29 24.38 6.94
N ALA A 153 3.18 25.13 6.84
CA ALA A 153 3.21 26.58 6.76
C ALA A 153 3.81 27.24 8.02
N THR A 154 3.72 26.58 9.18
CA THR A 154 4.34 27.02 10.43
C THR A 154 5.79 26.56 10.62
N GLY A 155 6.33 25.75 9.70
CA GLY A 155 7.69 25.20 9.79
C GLY A 155 7.85 24.05 10.78
N ASP A 156 6.75 23.46 11.25
CA ASP A 156 6.77 22.32 12.16
C ASP A 156 6.98 21.04 11.34
N ALA A 157 8.13 20.39 11.51
CA ALA A 157 8.57 19.23 10.71
C ALA A 157 7.80 17.92 11.04
N SER A 158 6.65 18.03 11.71
CA SER A 158 5.92 16.93 12.32
C SER A 158 4.87 16.29 11.42
N CYS A 159 4.80 16.59 10.13
CA CYS A 159 3.87 15.88 9.23
C CYS A 159 4.65 15.24 8.08
N GLN A 160 4.61 13.91 8.04
CA GLN A 160 5.20 13.13 6.95
C GLN A 160 4.24 13.12 5.75
N PRO A 161 4.71 13.45 4.54
CA PRO A 161 3.86 13.59 3.37
C PRO A 161 3.33 12.22 2.91
N SER A 162 2.02 12.11 2.66
CA SER A 162 1.40 10.82 2.31
C SER A 162 0.15 10.90 1.47
N LEU A 163 -0.04 9.87 0.65
CA LEU A 163 -1.25 9.66 -0.14
C LEU A 163 -2.10 8.55 0.49
N GLU A 164 -3.39 8.81 0.70
CA GLU A 164 -4.30 7.84 1.31
C GLU A 164 -5.30 7.33 0.27
N PHE A 165 -5.47 6.01 0.16
CA PHE A 165 -6.44 5.36 -0.70
C PHE A 165 -7.54 4.77 0.17
N HIS A 166 -8.78 5.20 -0.04
CA HIS A 166 -9.94 4.61 0.62
C HIS A 166 -10.54 3.59 -0.32
N THR A 167 -10.36 2.31 -0.01
CA THR A 167 -10.71 1.18 -0.88
C THR A 167 -11.88 0.37 -0.35
N ALA A 168 -12.35 -0.58 -1.16
CA ALA A 168 -13.34 -1.56 -0.74
C ALA A 168 -12.85 -2.37 0.47
N PRO A 169 -13.74 -2.93 1.29
CA PRO A 169 -13.33 -3.83 2.38
C PRO A 169 -12.71 -5.12 1.84
N PHE A 170 -11.95 -5.84 2.67
CA PHE A 170 -11.58 -7.23 2.36
C PHE A 170 -12.81 -8.12 2.23
N ASP A 171 -12.70 -9.19 1.44
CA ASP A 171 -13.76 -10.19 1.39
C ASP A 171 -14.05 -10.77 2.79
N GLY A 172 -15.33 -10.88 3.13
CA GLY A 172 -15.80 -11.26 4.47
C GLY A 172 -15.65 -10.17 5.55
N ASP A 173 -15.13 -8.98 5.25
CA ASP A 173 -15.17 -7.79 6.11
C ASP A 173 -16.10 -6.72 5.48
N ALA A 174 -16.75 -5.90 6.31
CA ALA A 174 -17.62 -4.82 5.87
C ALA A 174 -16.98 -3.44 6.09
N ARG A 175 -15.82 -3.39 6.74
CA ARG A 175 -15.17 -2.15 7.18
C ARG A 175 -14.32 -1.58 6.06
N PRO A 176 -14.51 -0.29 5.69
CA PRO A 176 -13.67 0.37 4.70
C PRO A 176 -12.20 0.26 5.06
N LEU A 177 -11.37 0.06 4.04
CA LEU A 177 -9.92 0.04 4.17
C LEU A 177 -9.36 1.39 3.79
N GLN A 178 -8.38 1.83 4.57
CA GLN A 178 -7.52 2.97 4.27
C GLN A 178 -6.11 2.43 4.06
N VAL A 179 -5.56 2.64 2.87
CA VAL A 179 -4.18 2.29 2.53
C VAL A 179 -3.37 3.57 2.39
N THR A 180 -2.36 3.77 3.22
CA THR A 180 -1.52 4.98 3.21
C THR A 180 -0.16 4.68 2.57
N VAL A 181 0.25 5.57 1.67
CA VAL A 181 1.48 5.47 0.88
C VAL A 181 2.38 6.68 1.21
N PRO A 182 3.60 6.44 1.72
CA PRO A 182 4.65 7.46 1.82
C PRO A 182 4.99 8.05 0.45
N LEU A 183 5.16 9.36 0.37
CA LEU A 183 5.61 9.97 -0.88
C LEU A 183 7.10 9.74 -1.14
N ALA A 184 7.49 9.75 -2.40
CA ALA A 184 8.89 9.67 -2.77
C ALA A 184 9.65 10.95 -2.41
N ASN A 185 10.92 10.77 -2.01
CA ASN A 185 11.83 11.89 -1.88
C ASN A 185 12.22 12.43 -3.26
N THR A 186 11.84 13.66 -3.56
CA THR A 186 12.06 14.28 -4.88
C THR A 186 13.19 15.31 -4.92
N ILE A 187 14.01 15.38 -3.86
CA ILE A 187 15.01 16.45 -3.72
C ILE A 187 15.99 16.49 -4.88
N PHE A 188 16.37 15.33 -5.41
CA PHE A 188 17.29 15.19 -6.53
C PHE A 188 16.62 15.35 -7.90
N SER A 189 15.30 15.22 -7.97
CA SER A 189 14.54 15.32 -9.23
C SER A 189 14.06 16.73 -9.53
N ASN A 190 13.66 17.49 -8.49
CA ASN A 190 13.12 18.84 -8.65
C ASN A 190 13.43 19.80 -7.48
N GLY A 191 14.34 19.44 -6.58
CA GLY A 191 14.77 20.30 -5.47
C GLY A 191 13.83 20.32 -4.27
N ARG A 192 12.73 19.57 -4.27
CA ARG A 192 11.75 19.52 -3.17
C ARG A 192 11.82 18.18 -2.45
N GLN A 193 11.73 18.17 -1.12
CA GLN A 193 11.73 16.92 -0.34
C GLN A 193 10.61 15.96 -0.78
N HIS A 194 9.44 16.48 -1.12
CA HIS A 194 8.34 15.72 -1.69
C HIS A 194 7.61 16.58 -2.71
N THR A 195 6.83 15.94 -3.58
CA THR A 195 6.03 16.62 -4.60
C THR A 195 4.60 16.16 -4.51
N MET A 196 3.74 17.00 -3.92
CA MET A 196 2.29 16.86 -3.99
C MET A 196 1.66 18.25 -4.06
N PHE A 197 0.79 18.46 -5.04
CA PHE A 197 0.05 19.71 -5.16
C PHE A 197 -1.27 19.51 -5.90
N ALA A 198 -2.28 20.28 -5.50
CA ALA A 198 -3.52 20.44 -6.23
C ALA A 198 -3.36 21.59 -7.24
N SER A 199 -3.84 21.41 -8.46
CA SER A 199 -3.85 22.43 -9.51
C SER A 199 -5.21 22.54 -10.18
N ARG A 200 -5.58 23.76 -10.59
CA ARG A 200 -6.80 24.02 -11.35
C ARG A 200 -6.43 24.42 -12.77
N TRP A 201 -7.09 23.80 -13.73
CA TRP A 201 -6.86 24.02 -15.16
C TRP A 201 -8.15 24.51 -15.81
N HIS A 202 -8.06 25.52 -16.67
CA HIS A 202 -9.19 26.02 -17.45
C HIS A 202 -8.99 25.71 -18.93
N THR A 203 -10.08 25.34 -19.59
CA THR A 203 -10.13 25.16 -21.05
C THR A 203 -10.77 26.40 -21.65
N ALA A 204 -10.13 27.00 -22.67
CA ALA A 204 -10.74 28.15 -23.34
C ALA A 204 -12.04 27.75 -24.05
N SER A 205 -13.04 28.62 -23.99
CA SER A 205 -14.33 28.42 -24.66
C SER A 205 -14.11 28.35 -26.18
N GLY A 206 -14.26 27.17 -26.77
CA GLY A 206 -14.02 26.94 -28.20
C GLY A 206 -13.34 25.61 -28.57
N GLY A 207 -13.00 24.77 -27.58
CA GLY A 207 -12.65 23.34 -27.79
C GLY A 207 -11.29 23.04 -28.45
N ALA A 208 -10.61 24.04 -29.02
CA ALA A 208 -9.34 23.86 -29.71
C ALA A 208 -8.10 24.26 -28.89
N ALA A 209 -8.26 25.01 -27.80
CA ALA A 209 -7.14 25.47 -26.99
C ALA A 209 -6.75 24.43 -25.94
N LEU A 210 -5.44 24.29 -25.74
CA LEU A 210 -4.87 23.48 -24.67
C LEU A 210 -5.23 24.06 -23.28
N PRO A 211 -5.50 23.22 -22.25
CA PRO A 211 -5.82 23.70 -20.91
C PRO A 211 -4.69 24.55 -20.31
N GLN A 212 -5.04 25.63 -19.62
CA GLN A 212 -4.07 26.50 -18.96
C GLN A 212 -4.21 26.42 -17.44
N ILE A 213 -3.07 26.47 -16.75
CA ILE A 213 -3.06 26.44 -15.29
C ILE A 213 -3.58 27.77 -14.73
N ALA A 214 -4.39 27.69 -13.69
CA ALA A 214 -5.07 28.83 -13.10
C ALA A 214 -4.78 29.01 -11.62
N GLY A 215 -4.31 27.97 -10.95
CA GLY A 215 -3.93 28.02 -9.55
C GLY A 215 -3.31 26.71 -9.11
N VAL A 216 -2.40 26.80 -8.13
CA VAL A 216 -1.69 25.66 -7.54
C VAL A 216 -1.66 25.85 -6.03
N VAL A 217 -1.87 24.76 -5.29
CA VAL A 217 -1.78 24.72 -3.84
C VAL A 217 -1.00 23.47 -3.44
N GLU A 218 0.05 23.65 -2.64
CA GLU A 218 0.85 22.54 -2.12
C GLU A 218 0.05 21.73 -1.09
N LYS A 219 0.31 20.42 -1.04
CA LYS A 219 -0.37 19.48 -0.14
C LYS A 219 0.68 18.63 0.57
N MET A 220 0.47 18.35 1.85
CA MET A 220 1.20 17.32 2.59
C MET A 220 0.48 15.97 2.53
N THR A 221 -0.84 16.00 2.61
CA THR A 221 -1.69 14.80 2.69
C THR A 221 -2.91 14.97 1.81
N GLN A 222 -3.30 13.93 1.10
CA GLN A 222 -4.57 13.91 0.36
C GLN A 222 -5.15 12.50 0.35
N SER A 223 -6.47 12.40 0.53
CA SER A 223 -7.20 11.15 0.39
C SER A 223 -7.80 11.03 -1.02
N ILE A 224 -7.68 9.85 -1.62
CA ILE A 224 -8.30 9.43 -2.86
C ILE A 224 -9.40 8.44 -2.49
N LEU A 225 -10.63 8.74 -2.89
CA LEU A 225 -11.73 7.80 -2.76
C LEU A 225 -11.75 6.91 -4.01
N VAL A 226 -11.53 5.61 -3.80
CA VAL A 226 -11.74 4.65 -4.88
C VAL A 226 -13.24 4.49 -5.08
N PRO A 227 -13.75 4.63 -6.31
CA PRO A 227 -15.17 4.45 -6.59
C PRO A 227 -15.65 3.10 -6.07
N ARG A 228 -16.89 3.01 -5.64
CA ARG A 228 -17.55 1.72 -5.40
C ARG A 228 -18.49 1.52 -6.58
N ALA A 229 -18.41 0.38 -7.27
CA ALA A 229 -19.35 -0.02 -8.30
C ALA A 229 -20.73 -0.09 -7.66
N LEU A 230 -21.48 1.01 -7.80
CA LEU A 230 -22.90 1.06 -7.52
C LEU A 230 -23.62 0.53 -8.76
N GLY A 231 -23.65 -0.79 -8.89
CA GLY A 231 -24.37 -1.50 -9.93
C GLY A 231 -25.07 -2.73 -9.35
N ALA A 232 -26.40 -2.75 -9.43
CA ALA A 232 -27.21 -3.88 -8.99
C ALA A 232 -26.99 -5.07 -9.93
N GLY A 233 -26.19 -6.04 -9.49
CA GLY A 233 -26.04 -7.35 -10.13
C GLY A 233 -24.59 -7.85 -10.21
N ALA A 234 -24.26 -8.78 -9.31
CA ALA A 234 -23.03 -9.61 -9.27
C ALA A 234 -21.71 -8.91 -8.88
N GLY A 235 -21.32 -9.12 -7.60
CA GLY A 235 -20.00 -8.79 -7.04
C GLY A 235 -20.04 -7.58 -6.11
N SER A 236 -19.96 -7.78 -4.79
CA SER A 236 -19.61 -6.68 -3.89
C SER A 236 -18.17 -6.27 -4.24
N ALA A 237 -17.90 -4.97 -4.41
CA ALA A 237 -16.53 -4.46 -4.44
C ALA A 237 -15.74 -5.06 -3.28
N THR A 238 -14.61 -5.70 -3.57
CA THR A 238 -13.72 -6.29 -2.57
C THR A 238 -12.29 -5.85 -2.83
N SER A 239 -11.54 -5.72 -1.75
CA SER A 239 -10.09 -5.65 -1.79
C SER A 239 -9.49 -7.00 -1.43
N THR A 240 -8.29 -7.25 -1.92
CA THR A 240 -7.43 -8.34 -1.50
C THR A 240 -6.05 -7.79 -1.13
N VAL A 241 -5.27 -8.57 -0.41
CA VAL A 241 -3.91 -8.26 0.00
C VAL A 241 -3.04 -9.48 -0.24
N ALA A 242 -1.94 -9.31 -0.96
CA ALA A 242 -0.95 -10.34 -1.21
C ALA A 242 0.37 -9.91 -0.57
N VAL A 243 0.95 -10.79 0.24
CA VAL A 243 2.23 -10.56 0.92
C VAL A 243 3.03 -11.85 0.77
N PRO A 244 3.88 -11.96 -0.27
CA PRO A 244 4.53 -13.22 -0.64
C PRO A 244 5.67 -13.53 0.33
N LEU A 245 5.32 -14.06 1.49
CA LEU A 245 6.25 -14.47 2.54
C LEU A 245 6.16 -15.97 2.78
N VAL A 246 7.31 -16.58 3.07
CA VAL A 246 7.45 -18.01 3.29
C VAL A 246 7.58 -18.28 4.80
N PRO A 247 6.69 -19.09 5.42
CA PRO A 247 6.81 -19.41 6.83
C PRO A 247 8.02 -20.31 7.07
N VAL A 248 8.84 -19.99 8.06
CA VAL A 248 10.08 -20.74 8.38
C VAL A 248 10.04 -21.41 9.75
N THR A 249 9.06 -21.06 10.59
CA THR A 249 8.81 -21.72 11.87
C THR A 249 7.36 -22.11 12.00
N GLU A 250 7.06 -23.04 12.89
CA GLU A 250 5.70 -23.27 13.38
C GLU A 250 5.17 -22.03 14.11
N ALA A 251 3.84 -21.90 14.20
CA ALA A 251 3.23 -20.91 15.08
C ALA A 251 3.48 -21.30 16.55
N ARG A 252 4.04 -20.37 17.34
CA ARG A 252 4.36 -20.55 18.76
C ARG A 252 3.56 -19.61 19.63
N ARG A 253 3.13 -20.07 20.80
CA ARG A 253 2.50 -19.21 21.79
C ARG A 253 3.54 -18.27 22.40
N ILE A 254 3.19 -17.02 22.57
CA ILE A 254 4.04 -15.99 23.17
C ILE A 254 3.97 -16.15 24.68
N ALA A 255 5.08 -16.57 25.30
CA ALA A 255 5.18 -16.73 26.74
C ALA A 255 5.46 -15.38 27.43
N ALA A 256 6.32 -14.55 26.82
CA ALA A 256 6.68 -13.25 27.37
C ALA A 256 7.06 -12.24 26.28
N GLY A 257 6.53 -11.02 26.42
CA GLY A 257 6.81 -9.88 25.56
C GLY A 257 6.42 -8.58 26.24
N LEU A 258 6.91 -7.45 25.74
CA LEU A 258 6.55 -6.12 26.20
C LEU A 258 6.62 -5.13 25.04
N GLY A 259 5.53 -4.41 24.78
CA GLY A 259 5.47 -3.44 23.70
C GLY A 259 5.74 -4.09 22.34
N ASN A 260 6.84 -3.70 21.70
CA ASN A 260 7.33 -4.28 20.44
C ASN A 260 8.43 -5.34 20.62
N ILE A 261 8.75 -5.73 21.86
CA ILE A 261 9.82 -6.68 22.15
C ILE A 261 9.22 -8.06 22.43
N LEU A 262 9.56 -9.03 21.60
CA LEU A 262 9.26 -10.43 21.82
C LEU A 262 10.43 -11.11 22.54
N ARG A 263 10.19 -11.63 23.75
CA ARG A 263 11.25 -12.21 24.59
C ARG A 263 11.28 -13.72 24.54
N GLN A 264 10.12 -14.35 24.74
CA GLN A 264 10.01 -15.80 24.88
C GLN A 264 8.78 -16.35 24.17
N VAL A 265 8.96 -17.52 23.58
CA VAL A 265 7.92 -18.32 22.95
C VAL A 265 7.90 -19.72 23.56
N GLU A 266 6.74 -20.36 23.58
CA GLU A 266 6.57 -21.73 24.04
C GLU A 266 6.90 -22.70 22.92
N ILE A 267 7.96 -23.50 23.10
CA ILE A 267 8.30 -24.59 22.20
C ILE A 267 7.90 -25.88 22.91
N GLY A 268 6.75 -26.43 22.50
CA GLY A 268 6.08 -27.48 23.27
C GLY A 268 5.42 -26.88 24.52
N VAL A 269 6.07 -27.03 25.68
CA VAL A 269 5.59 -26.49 26.97
C VAL A 269 6.65 -25.64 27.67
N THR A 270 7.86 -25.54 27.11
CA THR A 270 8.96 -24.81 27.74
C THR A 270 9.11 -23.42 27.13
N PRO A 271 9.12 -22.35 27.96
CA PRO A 271 9.46 -21.01 27.50
C PRO A 271 10.93 -20.98 27.04
N MET A 272 11.15 -20.60 25.79
CA MET A 272 12.48 -20.46 25.19
C MET A 272 12.67 -19.04 24.64
N PRO A 273 13.92 -18.54 24.52
CA PRO A 273 14.17 -17.27 23.85
C PRO A 273 13.57 -17.25 22.44
N ALA A 274 12.92 -16.15 22.07
CA ALA A 274 12.18 -16.06 20.81
C ALA A 274 13.06 -16.19 19.57
N SER A 275 14.33 -15.76 19.63
CA SER A 275 15.29 -15.92 18.53
C SER A 275 15.76 -17.36 18.31
N LYS A 276 15.56 -18.27 19.28
CA LYS A 276 16.24 -19.57 19.29
C LYS A 276 15.95 -20.42 18.06
N GLU A 277 14.70 -20.45 17.59
CA GLU A 277 14.35 -21.19 16.36
C GLU A 277 14.96 -20.51 15.12
N LEU A 278 14.91 -19.18 15.05
CA LEU A 278 15.50 -18.40 13.94
C LEU A 278 17.01 -18.61 13.82
N GLU A 279 17.73 -18.64 14.94
CA GLU A 279 19.18 -18.91 15.00
C GLU A 279 19.55 -20.29 14.43
N SER A 280 18.62 -21.26 14.47
CA SER A 280 18.80 -22.60 13.90
C SER A 280 18.34 -22.70 12.45
N VAL A 281 17.24 -22.03 12.10
CA VAL A 281 16.56 -22.17 10.80
C VAL A 281 17.19 -21.28 9.72
N ILE A 282 17.49 -20.02 10.02
CA ILE A 282 17.99 -19.06 9.02
C ILE A 282 19.33 -19.51 8.42
N PRO A 283 20.34 -19.96 9.19
CA PRO A 283 21.59 -20.45 8.59
C PRO A 283 21.38 -21.64 7.65
N LYS A 284 20.44 -22.55 7.99
CA LYS A 284 20.11 -23.71 7.14
C LYS A 284 19.41 -23.29 5.86
N LEU A 285 18.51 -22.31 5.95
CA LEU A 285 17.85 -21.72 4.78
C LEU A 285 18.88 -21.09 3.83
N LEU A 286 19.81 -20.29 4.36
CA LEU A 286 20.85 -19.64 3.55
C LEU A 286 21.79 -20.66 2.91
N ASP A 287 22.20 -21.70 3.65
CA ASP A 287 23.01 -22.80 3.12
C ASP A 287 22.27 -23.58 2.01
N ALA A 288 20.97 -23.84 2.19
CA ALA A 288 20.14 -24.47 1.16
C ALA A 288 20.05 -23.60 -0.11
N ARG A 289 19.83 -22.28 0.05
CA ARG A 289 19.78 -21.33 -1.07
C ARG A 289 21.12 -21.23 -1.80
N SER A 290 22.24 -21.15 -1.09
CA SER A 290 23.58 -21.11 -1.71
C SER A 290 23.83 -22.38 -2.54
N LYS A 291 23.49 -23.56 -2.00
CA LYS A 291 23.67 -24.85 -2.71
C LYS A 291 22.82 -24.99 -3.97
N GLN A 292 21.61 -24.43 -3.98
CA GLN A 292 20.66 -24.64 -5.07
C GLN A 292 20.62 -23.52 -6.10
N LEU A 293 20.88 -22.27 -5.68
CA LEU A 293 20.68 -21.06 -6.48
C LEU A 293 21.97 -20.21 -6.61
N GLY A 294 23.05 -20.62 -5.94
CA GLY A 294 24.34 -19.90 -5.90
C GLY A 294 24.39 -18.81 -4.84
N ASP A 295 25.59 -18.28 -4.59
CA ASP A 295 25.85 -17.37 -3.46
C ASP A 295 25.08 -16.03 -3.52
N GLN A 296 24.68 -15.57 -4.71
CA GLN A 296 23.89 -14.35 -4.88
C GLN A 296 22.45 -14.50 -4.33
N ALA A 297 21.91 -15.71 -4.29
CA ALA A 297 20.57 -16.00 -3.75
C ALA A 297 20.58 -16.23 -2.22
N ALA A 298 21.76 -16.37 -1.62
CA ALA A 298 21.96 -16.54 -0.18
C ALA A 298 22.23 -15.21 0.55
N GLY A 299 21.89 -14.07 -0.08
CA GLY A 299 22.05 -12.74 0.48
C GLY A 299 21.31 -12.51 1.80
N PRO A 300 21.45 -11.33 2.43
CA PRO A 300 20.74 -11.00 3.66
C PRO A 300 19.23 -11.14 3.47
N VAL A 301 18.58 -11.84 4.40
CA VAL A 301 17.13 -12.13 4.34
C VAL A 301 16.41 -11.31 5.39
N GLY A 302 15.37 -10.59 4.96
CA GLY A 302 14.42 -9.97 5.88
C GLY A 302 13.62 -11.05 6.62
N VAL A 303 13.34 -10.81 7.91
CA VAL A 303 12.47 -11.68 8.70
C VAL A 303 11.28 -10.88 9.18
N TRP A 304 10.10 -11.46 9.05
CA TRP A 304 8.84 -10.90 9.51
C TRP A 304 8.21 -11.83 10.55
N ALA A 305 7.45 -11.26 11.47
CA ALA A 305 6.64 -11.94 12.45
C ALA A 305 5.16 -11.71 12.11
N LEU A 306 4.44 -12.80 11.85
CA LEU A 306 2.98 -12.80 11.78
C LEU A 306 2.45 -13.12 13.18
N ILE A 307 1.70 -12.18 13.74
CA ILE A 307 1.15 -12.27 15.09
C ILE A 307 -0.34 -12.56 14.98
N TYR A 308 -0.77 -13.57 15.73
CA TYR A 308 -2.16 -14.01 15.80
C TYR A 308 -2.73 -13.71 17.18
N PRO A 309 -3.93 -13.13 17.28
CA PRO A 309 -4.54 -12.88 18.57
C PRO A 309 -4.91 -14.20 19.27
N GLU A 310 -4.98 -14.19 20.60
CA GLU A 310 -5.21 -15.42 21.40
C GLU A 310 -6.52 -16.14 21.02
N ASN A 311 -7.55 -15.40 20.64
CA ASN A 311 -8.85 -15.96 20.23
C ASN A 311 -8.86 -16.59 18.82
N PHE A 312 -7.73 -16.57 18.10
CA PHE A 312 -7.64 -17.12 16.74
C PHE A 312 -7.71 -18.65 16.70
N VAL A 313 -7.39 -19.35 17.79
CA VAL A 313 -7.02 -20.77 17.82
C VAL A 313 -8.17 -21.76 17.58
N ALA A 314 -9.43 -21.34 17.66
CA ALA A 314 -10.57 -22.27 17.72
C ALA A 314 -10.75 -23.15 16.45
N ASP A 315 -10.35 -22.67 15.26
CA ASP A 315 -10.48 -23.39 13.96
C ASP A 315 -9.38 -22.98 12.95
N ALA A 316 -8.22 -22.51 13.42
CA ALA A 316 -7.24 -21.85 12.55
C ALA A 316 -6.27 -22.80 11.85
N ASP A 317 -6.27 -22.76 10.51
CA ASP A 317 -5.19 -23.31 9.68
C ASP A 317 -4.00 -22.34 9.69
N PHE A 318 -3.01 -22.61 10.56
CA PHE A 318 -1.72 -21.91 10.49
C PHE A 318 -0.99 -22.26 9.18
N PRO A 319 -0.36 -21.28 8.50
CA PRO A 319 0.50 -21.56 7.36
C PRO A 319 1.58 -22.58 7.73
N ARG A 320 1.75 -23.61 6.90
CA ARG A 320 2.75 -24.65 7.18
C ARG A 320 4.16 -24.11 6.92
N PRO A 321 5.15 -24.44 7.78
CA PRO A 321 6.52 -24.04 7.54
C PRO A 321 7.12 -24.70 6.30
N LEU A 322 8.08 -24.01 5.69
CA LEU A 322 8.85 -24.52 4.57
C LEU A 322 9.68 -25.74 4.99
N GLU A 323 9.50 -26.83 4.27
CA GLU A 323 10.39 -27.99 4.37
C GLU A 323 11.72 -27.69 3.65
N LEU A 324 12.75 -27.32 4.41
CA LEU A 324 14.06 -26.95 3.86
C LEU A 324 14.74 -28.06 3.04
N SER A 325 14.36 -29.32 3.26
CA SER A 325 14.85 -30.46 2.49
C SER A 325 14.27 -30.46 1.07
N GLY A 326 15.02 -29.90 0.11
CA GLY A 326 14.63 -29.89 -1.31
C GLY A 326 13.84 -28.66 -1.76
N ALA A 327 13.74 -27.62 -0.92
CA ALA A 327 13.06 -26.36 -1.25
C ALA A 327 13.81 -25.52 -2.29
N GLY A 328 13.68 -25.87 -3.57
CA GLY A 328 14.10 -24.99 -4.65
C GLY A 328 13.22 -23.72 -4.74
N GLN A 329 13.66 -22.74 -5.53
CA GLN A 329 12.97 -21.46 -5.74
C GLN A 329 11.46 -21.61 -5.98
N SER A 330 11.03 -22.51 -6.88
CA SER A 330 9.61 -22.72 -7.18
C SER A 330 8.80 -23.20 -5.97
N HIS A 331 9.40 -23.97 -5.06
CA HIS A 331 8.73 -24.43 -3.85
C HIS A 331 8.52 -23.29 -2.84
N GLU A 332 9.54 -22.44 -2.67
CA GLU A 332 9.41 -21.23 -1.85
C GLU A 332 8.31 -20.29 -2.38
N TRP A 333 8.29 -20.05 -3.69
CA TRP A 333 7.25 -19.22 -4.32
C TRP A 333 5.85 -19.83 -4.22
N SER A 334 5.72 -21.15 -4.31
CA SER A 334 4.45 -21.84 -4.06
C SER A 334 3.95 -21.59 -2.63
N ARG A 335 4.84 -21.66 -1.63
CA ARG A 335 4.50 -21.39 -0.23
C ARG A 335 4.16 -19.92 0.02
N ALA A 336 4.90 -19.01 -0.60
CA ALA A 336 4.62 -17.58 -0.54
C ALA A 336 3.23 -17.24 -1.12
N GLN A 337 2.83 -17.94 -2.19
CA GLN A 337 1.50 -17.79 -2.77
C GLN A 337 0.41 -18.28 -1.81
N GLU A 338 0.59 -19.47 -1.20
CA GLU A 338 -0.36 -19.99 -0.20
C GLU A 338 -0.57 -18.99 0.94
N VAL A 339 0.50 -18.38 1.47
CA VAL A 339 0.40 -17.34 2.51
C VAL A 339 -0.33 -16.10 2.01
N SER A 340 -0.07 -15.68 0.78
CA SER A 340 -0.73 -14.52 0.16
C SER A 340 -2.25 -14.75 0.03
N ASP A 341 -2.67 -15.95 -0.37
CA ASP A 341 -4.09 -16.30 -0.49
C ASP A 341 -4.80 -16.32 0.87
N LEU A 342 -4.07 -16.63 1.96
CA LEU A 342 -4.58 -16.60 3.33
C LEU A 342 -4.63 -15.18 3.92
N MET A 343 -3.78 -14.27 3.44
CA MET A 343 -3.52 -12.99 4.08
C MET A 343 -4.76 -12.10 4.31
N PRO A 344 -5.71 -11.96 3.36
CA PRO A 344 -6.91 -11.16 3.60
C PRO A 344 -7.72 -11.67 4.79
N ARG A 345 -7.85 -13.00 4.93
CA ARG A 345 -8.56 -13.63 6.05
C ARG A 345 -7.81 -13.45 7.36
N LEU A 346 -6.48 -13.59 7.33
CA LEU A 346 -5.62 -13.41 8.50
C LEU A 346 -5.73 -11.97 9.04
N LEU A 347 -5.60 -10.96 8.17
CA LEU A 347 -5.75 -9.56 8.58
C LEU A 347 -7.17 -9.27 9.07
N ALA A 348 -8.21 -9.76 8.39
CA ALA A 348 -9.60 -9.58 8.82
C ALA A 348 -9.90 -10.24 10.18
N ALA A 349 -9.17 -11.30 10.54
CA ALA A 349 -9.23 -11.95 11.85
C ALA A 349 -8.44 -11.21 12.94
N GLY A 350 -7.72 -10.13 12.60
CA GLY A 350 -6.91 -9.36 13.54
C GLY A 350 -5.45 -9.75 13.61
N CYS A 351 -4.97 -10.60 12.70
CA CYS A 351 -3.55 -10.86 12.60
C CYS A 351 -2.83 -9.64 12.01
N HIS A 352 -1.56 -9.47 12.36
CA HIS A 352 -0.73 -8.40 11.82
C HIS A 352 0.69 -8.88 11.56
N ILE A 353 1.32 -8.30 10.55
CA ILE A 353 2.70 -8.62 10.15
C ILE A 353 3.63 -7.52 10.65
N ARG A 354 4.79 -7.90 11.15
CA ARG A 354 5.83 -6.97 11.63
C ARG A 354 7.21 -7.40 11.17
N LYS A 355 7.96 -6.47 10.58
CA LYS A 355 9.37 -6.70 10.31
C LYS A 355 10.16 -6.80 11.61
N ILE A 356 11.10 -7.73 11.68
CA ILE A 356 12.06 -7.83 12.77
C ILE A 356 13.21 -6.88 12.46
N LEU A 357 13.42 -5.88 13.32
CA LEU A 357 14.45 -4.85 13.15
C LEU A 357 15.80 -5.27 13.74
N SER A 358 15.78 -6.07 14.82
CA SER A 358 17.00 -6.54 15.47
C SER A 358 16.74 -7.77 16.35
N GLY A 359 17.77 -8.60 16.49
CA GLY A 359 17.84 -9.65 17.52
C GLY A 359 18.87 -9.30 18.59
N GLY A 360 18.53 -9.54 19.86
CA GLY A 360 19.46 -9.47 20.97
C GLY A 360 20.42 -10.66 20.91
N GLY A 361 21.73 -10.38 20.83
CA GLY A 361 22.77 -11.41 20.69
C GLY A 361 22.81 -12.41 21.85
N GLY A 362 23.61 -13.46 21.73
CA GLY A 362 23.64 -14.64 22.62
C GLY A 362 24.07 -14.45 24.09
N TRP A 363 24.16 -13.22 24.63
CA TRP A 363 24.77 -12.98 25.94
C TRP A 363 23.94 -12.03 26.83
N GLY A 364 23.83 -12.38 28.12
CA GLY A 364 23.23 -11.54 29.16
C GLY A 364 21.70 -11.47 29.14
N LEU A 365 21.12 -10.48 29.84
CA LEU A 365 19.67 -10.32 30.00
C LEU A 365 18.90 -9.97 28.70
N LYS A 366 19.64 -9.61 27.64
CA LYS A 366 19.11 -9.31 26.30
C LYS A 366 19.22 -10.49 25.34
N GLN A 367 19.60 -11.66 25.84
CA GLN A 367 19.79 -12.84 25.04
C GLN A 367 18.48 -13.28 24.37
N GLY A 368 18.52 -13.31 23.04
CA GLY A 368 17.45 -13.83 22.19
C GLY A 368 16.15 -13.04 22.18
N LEU A 369 16.23 -11.74 22.50
CA LEU A 369 15.14 -10.78 22.31
C LEU A 369 14.96 -10.46 20.83
N LEU A 370 13.73 -10.28 20.37
CA LEU A 370 13.44 -9.79 19.02
C LEU A 370 12.70 -8.46 19.12
N SER A 371 13.23 -7.43 18.45
CA SER A 371 12.57 -6.12 18.34
C SER A 371 11.78 -6.09 17.04
N LEU A 372 10.47 -5.92 17.16
CA LEU A 372 9.55 -5.75 16.04
C LEU A 372 9.42 -4.28 15.64
N ASP A 373 9.13 -4.02 14.38
CA ASP A 373 8.83 -2.67 13.88
C ASP A 373 7.60 -2.10 14.61
N PRO A 374 7.75 -1.02 15.39
CA PRO A 374 6.61 -0.41 16.07
C PRO A 374 5.65 0.29 15.12
N GLN A 375 6.11 0.69 13.92
CA GLN A 375 5.34 1.51 13.01
C GLN A 375 4.10 0.77 12.50
N THR A 376 2.94 1.35 12.77
CA THR A 376 1.62 0.87 12.34
C THR A 376 0.93 1.82 11.37
N ARG A 377 1.35 3.07 11.38
CA ARG A 377 0.77 4.18 10.63
C ARG A 377 1.91 5.04 10.12
N HIS A 378 1.65 5.71 9.00
CA HIS A 378 2.59 6.65 8.41
C HIS A 378 2.54 8.04 9.04
N ALA A 379 1.44 8.36 9.74
CA ALA A 379 1.33 9.60 10.52
C ALA A 379 2.27 9.57 11.73
N THR A 380 2.67 10.74 12.20
CA THR A 380 3.63 10.89 13.30
C THR A 380 3.24 10.13 14.57
N PRO A 381 4.25 9.80 15.39
CA PRO A 381 4.02 9.48 16.80
C PRO A 381 3.44 10.71 17.48
N ASP A 382 2.12 10.81 17.51
CA ASP A 382 1.45 11.71 18.42
C ASP A 382 1.84 11.30 19.85
N GLN A 383 1.59 12.18 20.82
CA GLN A 383 1.69 11.87 22.24
C GLN A 383 0.98 10.55 22.62
N GLU A 384 0.05 10.08 21.79
CA GLU A 384 -0.58 8.76 21.83
C GLU A 384 0.41 7.59 21.77
N ASP A 385 1.53 7.65 21.04
CA ASP A 385 2.52 6.56 21.01
C ASP A 385 3.31 6.46 22.31
N ILE A 386 3.63 7.61 22.92
CA ILE A 386 4.26 7.67 24.25
C ILE A 386 3.25 7.23 25.32
N GLU A 387 1.99 7.65 25.22
CA GLU A 387 0.92 7.24 26.15
C GLU A 387 0.59 5.75 26.00
N ASN A 388 0.56 5.20 24.79
CA ASN A 388 0.36 3.77 24.53
C ASN A 388 1.56 2.96 25.06
N PHE A 389 2.78 3.46 24.88
CA PHE A 389 3.98 2.87 25.48
C PHE A 389 3.90 2.87 27.01
N ILE A 390 3.53 3.99 27.63
CA ILE A 390 3.34 4.09 29.10
C ILE A 390 2.24 3.14 29.58
N ARG A 391 1.11 3.04 28.87
CA ARG A 391 0.04 2.06 29.19
C ARG A 391 0.53 0.63 29.12
N SER A 392 1.36 0.30 28.12
CA SER A 392 1.96 -1.03 28.01
C SER A 392 2.89 -1.37 29.18
N PHE A 393 3.56 -0.36 29.78
CA PHE A 393 4.35 -0.51 31.01
C PHE A 393 3.50 -0.75 32.26
N HIS A 394 2.28 -0.20 32.30
CA HIS A 394 1.36 -0.34 33.42
C HIS A 394 0.48 -1.59 33.37
N GLY A 395 0.68 -2.48 32.37
CA GLY A 395 -0.05 -3.74 32.25
C GLY A 395 -1.52 -3.57 31.87
N ASP A 396 -1.88 -2.43 31.30
CA ASP A 396 -3.24 -2.19 30.82
C ASP A 396 -3.40 -2.86 29.44
N GLU A 397 -4.02 -4.04 29.41
CA GLU A 397 -4.20 -4.87 28.20
C GLU A 397 -5.12 -4.21 27.13
N SER A 398 -5.65 -3.01 27.42
CA SER A 398 -6.75 -2.39 26.70
C SER A 398 -6.35 -1.46 25.54
N GLY A 399 -5.09 -1.45 25.07
CA GLY A 399 -4.80 -0.79 23.79
C GLY A 399 -3.33 -0.51 23.50
N GLY A 400 -2.76 -1.23 22.54
CA GLY A 400 -1.56 -0.81 21.80
C GLY A 400 -0.35 -1.73 21.88
N ALA A 401 -0.34 -2.77 22.71
CA ALA A 401 0.77 -3.72 22.76
C ALA A 401 0.81 -4.57 21.48
N ILE A 402 1.93 -4.53 20.76
CA ILE A 402 2.15 -5.32 19.52
C ILE A 402 2.34 -6.80 19.86
N VAL A 403 3.05 -7.06 20.96
CA VAL A 403 3.35 -8.39 21.49
C VAL A 403 2.62 -8.57 22.80
N THR A 404 1.60 -9.44 22.79
CA THR A 404 0.80 -9.76 23.98
C THR A 404 1.03 -11.23 24.37
N PRO A 405 1.41 -11.54 25.62
CA PRO A 405 1.44 -12.91 26.10
C PRO A 405 0.12 -13.64 25.85
N GLY A 406 0.18 -14.94 25.53
CA GLY A 406 -1.01 -15.73 25.16
C GLY A 406 -1.37 -15.71 23.68
N SER A 407 -1.00 -14.64 22.95
CA SER A 407 -1.08 -14.59 21.48
C SER A 407 -0.06 -15.54 20.84
N PHE A 408 -0.15 -15.77 19.52
CA PHE A 408 0.79 -16.62 18.79
C PHE A 408 1.65 -15.80 17.83
N VAL A 409 2.83 -16.31 17.53
CA VAL A 409 3.75 -15.72 16.56
C VAL A 409 4.30 -16.80 15.63
N GLN A 410 4.40 -16.48 14.36
CA GLN A 410 5.09 -17.29 13.36
C GLN A 410 6.08 -16.41 12.61
N PHE A 411 7.28 -16.95 12.33
CA PHE A 411 8.28 -16.21 11.57
C PHE A 411 8.27 -16.58 10.10
N LEU A 412 8.42 -15.57 9.25
CA LEU A 412 8.40 -15.67 7.80
C LEU A 412 9.58 -14.91 7.18
N VAL A 413 9.92 -15.28 5.95
CA VAL A 413 11.00 -14.68 5.15
C VAL A 413 10.53 -14.43 3.72
N GLU A 414 11.23 -13.56 2.99
CA GLU A 414 11.00 -13.42 1.55
C GLU A 414 11.44 -14.69 0.79
N PRO A 415 10.72 -15.09 -0.27
CA PRO A 415 11.14 -16.19 -1.14
C PRO A 415 12.44 -15.85 -1.87
N ALA A 416 13.21 -16.89 -2.21
CA ALA A 416 14.49 -16.73 -2.90
C ALA A 416 14.33 -16.28 -4.37
N GLY A 417 15.20 -15.35 -4.78
CA GLY A 417 15.33 -14.90 -6.16
C GLY A 417 14.07 -14.23 -6.74
N SER A 418 14.04 -14.05 -8.05
CA SER A 418 12.88 -13.48 -8.74
C SER A 418 11.70 -14.46 -8.77
N PRO A 419 10.45 -13.96 -8.86
CA PRO A 419 9.30 -14.82 -9.10
C PRO A 419 9.53 -15.63 -10.37
N PRO A 420 9.22 -16.94 -10.37
CA PRO A 420 9.50 -17.83 -11.49
C PRO A 420 8.97 -17.20 -12.78
N ALA A 421 9.85 -17.01 -13.77
CA ALA A 421 9.39 -16.60 -15.08
C ALA A 421 8.56 -17.74 -15.66
N GLY A 422 7.34 -17.44 -16.08
CA GLY A 422 6.61 -18.36 -16.93
C GLY A 422 7.45 -18.58 -18.18
N GLU A 423 7.53 -19.81 -18.66
CA GLU A 423 7.99 -20.03 -20.02
C GLU A 423 7.08 -19.19 -20.93
N VAL A 424 7.58 -18.03 -21.36
CA VAL A 424 6.95 -17.23 -22.40
C VAL A 424 7.06 -18.11 -23.63
N GLY A 425 6.02 -18.88 -23.92
CA GLY A 425 5.84 -19.43 -25.25
C GLY A 425 6.02 -18.27 -26.21
N GLN A 426 7.03 -18.36 -27.08
CA GLN A 426 7.20 -17.46 -28.21
C GLN A 426 5.96 -17.63 -29.10
N GLY A 427 4.90 -16.92 -28.74
CA GLY A 427 3.55 -17.20 -29.19
C GLY A 427 2.66 -16.05 -28.77
N SER A 428 2.61 -15.06 -29.65
CA SER A 428 1.66 -13.96 -29.65
C SER A 428 1.94 -12.88 -28.60
N GLN A 429 2.54 -11.77 -29.05
CA GLN A 429 2.12 -10.44 -28.62
C GLN A 429 0.62 -10.31 -28.93
N ALA A 430 -0.22 -10.92 -28.10
CA ALA A 430 -1.63 -10.58 -28.09
C ALA A 430 -1.70 -9.25 -27.34
N GLU A 431 -1.99 -8.18 -28.08
CA GLU A 431 -2.57 -6.97 -27.51
C GLU A 431 -3.77 -7.43 -26.68
N SER A 432 -3.59 -7.62 -25.38
CA SER A 432 -4.71 -7.93 -24.49
C SER A 432 -5.56 -6.68 -24.50
N ASN A 433 -6.69 -6.74 -25.21
CA ASN A 433 -7.78 -5.81 -25.03
C ASN A 433 -8.22 -5.88 -23.56
N ASP A 434 -7.59 -5.02 -22.75
CA ASP A 434 -7.69 -4.91 -21.30
C ASP A 434 -9.06 -4.36 -20.91
N THR A 435 -10.06 -5.20 -21.15
CA THR A 435 -11.50 -4.97 -20.96
C THR A 435 -11.97 -5.33 -19.55
N GLY A 436 -11.02 -5.63 -18.66
CA GLY A 436 -11.27 -5.89 -17.25
C GLY A 436 -11.74 -4.65 -16.49
N PRO A 437 -12.30 -4.82 -15.28
CA PRO A 437 -12.63 -3.69 -14.42
C PRO A 437 -11.38 -2.90 -14.02
N LEU A 438 -11.56 -1.64 -13.65
CA LEU A 438 -10.49 -0.80 -13.10
C LEU A 438 -9.87 -1.48 -11.87
N GLU A 439 -8.57 -1.64 -11.82
CA GLU A 439 -7.86 -2.14 -10.63
C GLU A 439 -7.08 -1.01 -9.97
N ILE A 440 -7.30 -0.81 -8.68
CA ILE A 440 -6.49 0.09 -7.85
C ILE A 440 -5.47 -0.73 -7.08
N VAL A 441 -4.18 -0.54 -7.38
CA VAL A 441 -3.09 -1.33 -6.83
C VAL A 441 -2.17 -0.45 -6.00
N VAL A 442 -2.07 -0.75 -4.71
CA VAL A 442 -1.14 -0.06 -3.81
C VAL A 442 -0.18 -1.08 -3.24
N GLY A 443 1.12 -0.92 -3.49
CA GLY A 443 2.08 -1.99 -3.20
C GLY A 443 3.46 -1.53 -2.80
N THR A 444 4.34 -2.51 -2.65
CA THR A 444 5.75 -2.33 -2.29
C THR A 444 6.65 -2.60 -3.50
N GLN A 445 7.81 -1.96 -3.51
CA GLN A 445 8.77 -2.12 -4.60
C GLN A 445 9.33 -3.54 -4.66
N ASP A 446 9.57 -4.02 -5.88
CA ASP A 446 10.22 -5.32 -6.13
C ASP A 446 11.74 -5.20 -5.96
N GLN A 447 12.41 -6.26 -5.51
CA GLN A 447 13.87 -6.25 -5.36
C GLN A 447 14.63 -6.31 -6.68
N VAL A 448 13.98 -6.76 -7.75
CA VAL A 448 14.56 -6.83 -9.09
C VAL A 448 13.71 -5.95 -9.99
N ALA A 449 14.31 -4.86 -10.50
CA ALA A 449 13.65 -4.01 -11.48
C ALA A 449 13.36 -4.85 -12.73
N ASP A 450 12.08 -5.14 -12.97
CA ASP A 450 11.64 -5.79 -14.20
C ASP A 450 11.89 -4.81 -15.35
N SER A 451 12.97 -5.04 -16.09
CA SER A 451 13.41 -4.13 -17.13
C SER A 451 12.43 -4.19 -18.30
N LEU A 452 11.90 -3.03 -18.69
CA LEU A 452 11.09 -2.92 -19.90
C LEU A 452 11.86 -3.48 -21.10
N ALA A 453 11.15 -4.13 -22.02
CA ALA A 453 11.72 -4.76 -23.20
C ALA A 453 12.24 -3.70 -24.19
N GLY A 454 13.43 -3.18 -23.94
CA GLY A 454 14.13 -2.23 -24.81
C GLY A 454 14.04 -0.75 -24.38
N PRO A 455 14.94 0.10 -24.90
CA PRO A 455 15.05 1.50 -24.50
C PRO A 455 13.79 2.32 -24.83
N ASP A 456 13.13 2.12 -25.97
CA ASP A 456 12.03 3.01 -26.42
C ASP A 456 10.63 2.47 -26.10
N HIS A 457 10.53 1.47 -25.22
CA HIS A 457 9.27 0.79 -24.96
C HIS A 457 8.42 1.54 -23.92
N ILE A 458 7.24 1.98 -24.34
CA ILE A 458 6.17 2.48 -23.47
C ILE A 458 5.08 1.43 -23.44
N GLU A 459 4.71 0.98 -22.25
CA GLU A 459 3.63 0.03 -22.03
C GLU A 459 2.47 0.72 -21.30
N VAL A 460 1.25 0.57 -21.82
CA VAL A 460 0.06 1.19 -21.24
C VAL A 460 -0.86 0.09 -20.70
N GLY A 461 -0.99 0.02 -19.38
CA GLY A 461 -2.01 -0.77 -18.68
C GLY A 461 -3.29 0.02 -18.55
N VAL A 462 -4.31 -0.32 -19.35
CA VAL A 462 -5.65 0.29 -19.26
C VAL A 462 -6.38 -0.32 -18.07
N ASN A 463 -7.26 0.45 -17.41
CA ASN A 463 -7.98 -0.01 -16.22
C ASN A 463 -7.04 -0.45 -15.09
N LEU A 464 -5.90 0.23 -14.93
CA LEU A 464 -4.94 0.01 -13.85
C LEU A 464 -4.51 1.36 -13.30
N PHE A 465 -4.58 1.57 -12.00
CA PHE A 465 -4.05 2.77 -11.37
C PHE A 465 -3.49 2.43 -10.00
N GLY A 466 -2.48 3.16 -9.54
CA GLY A 466 -1.91 2.85 -8.25
C GLY A 466 -0.57 3.47 -7.96
N ALA A 467 -0.07 3.16 -6.76
CA ALA A 467 1.20 3.67 -6.26
C ALA A 467 2.01 2.55 -5.63
N ILE A 468 3.32 2.57 -5.87
CA ILE A 468 4.29 1.70 -5.24
C ILE A 468 5.15 2.50 -4.26
N SER A 469 5.49 1.89 -3.13
CA SER A 469 6.32 2.46 -2.06
C SER A 469 7.56 1.61 -1.81
N SER A 470 8.72 2.24 -1.65
CA SER A 470 9.95 1.59 -1.17
C SER A 470 10.01 1.53 0.37
N GLU A 471 9.20 2.33 1.07
CA GLU A 471 9.15 2.44 2.53
C GLU A 471 8.07 1.55 3.18
N GLY A 472 7.29 0.85 2.35
CA GLY A 472 6.12 0.08 2.76
C GLY A 472 4.81 0.85 2.61
N VAL A 473 3.70 0.13 2.80
CA VAL A 473 2.33 0.65 2.75
C VAL A 473 1.61 0.32 4.05
N TYR A 474 0.74 1.21 4.52
CA TYR A 474 0.07 1.07 5.81
C TYR A 474 -1.41 0.79 5.61
N VAL A 475 -1.90 -0.32 6.12
CA VAL A 475 -3.29 -0.78 5.95
C VAL A 475 -4.03 -0.65 7.27
N ILE A 476 -5.13 0.11 7.24
CA ILE A 476 -5.95 0.40 8.41
C ILE A 476 -7.43 0.14 8.07
N SER A 477 -8.17 -0.48 9.00
CA SER A 477 -9.63 -0.49 8.96
C SER A 477 -10.21 0.17 10.21
N GLN A 478 -11.31 0.91 10.06
CA GLN A 478 -11.95 1.55 11.21
C GLN A 478 -12.59 0.51 12.14
N PRO A 479 -12.55 0.69 13.48
CA PRO A 479 -13.29 -0.17 14.39
C PRO A 479 -14.80 -0.07 14.09
N GLY A 480 -15.48 -1.21 14.03
CA GLY A 480 -16.91 -1.24 13.70
C GLY A 480 -17.73 -0.46 14.73
N ALA A 481 -18.51 0.52 14.28
CA ALA A 481 -19.36 1.37 15.14
C ALA A 481 -20.55 0.62 15.79
N GLY A 482 -20.71 -0.68 15.53
CA GLY A 482 -21.75 -1.52 16.11
C GLY A 482 -21.24 -2.26 17.34
N GLN A 483 -21.86 -2.01 18.50
CA GLN A 483 -21.82 -2.92 19.65
C GLN A 483 -22.29 -4.31 19.17
N GLY A 484 -21.37 -5.22 18.90
CA GLY A 484 -21.70 -6.62 18.61
C GLY A 484 -20.89 -7.34 17.54
N SER A 485 -20.07 -6.68 16.70
CA SER A 485 -19.31 -7.42 15.67
C SER A 485 -17.98 -8.01 16.16
N GLY A 486 -17.47 -7.63 17.34
CA GLY A 486 -16.34 -8.28 18.04
C GLY A 486 -15.00 -8.39 17.30
N ARG A 487 -14.92 -8.00 16.02
CA ARG A 487 -13.72 -8.18 15.18
C ARG A 487 -12.71 -7.05 15.41
N PRO A 488 -11.43 -7.39 15.66
CA PRO A 488 -10.37 -6.40 15.89
C PRO A 488 -10.13 -5.51 14.67
N ALA A 489 -9.76 -4.25 14.89
CA ALA A 489 -9.39 -3.32 13.82
C ALA A 489 -8.12 -3.82 13.10
N ILE A 490 -8.07 -3.63 11.78
CA ILE A 490 -6.87 -3.94 11.00
C ILE A 490 -5.92 -2.77 11.14
N THR A 491 -4.68 -3.02 11.50
CA THR A 491 -3.63 -2.01 11.56
C THR A 491 -2.28 -2.70 11.37
N THR A 492 -1.71 -2.60 10.16
CA THR A 492 -0.43 -3.24 9.83
C THR A 492 0.35 -2.42 8.80
N LYS A 493 1.68 -2.46 8.91
CA LYS A 493 2.59 -2.02 7.85
C LYS A 493 2.96 -3.24 7.00
N ILE A 494 2.92 -3.08 5.68
CA ILE A 494 3.34 -4.09 4.70
C ILE A 494 4.57 -3.53 4.00
N ASP A 495 5.73 -4.13 4.25
CA ASP A 495 7.03 -3.69 3.75
C ASP A 495 7.88 -4.85 3.19
N ALA A 496 7.28 -6.04 3.03
CA ALA A 496 7.87 -7.13 2.27
C ALA A 496 7.78 -6.82 0.77
N SER A 497 8.79 -7.21 0.00
CA SER A 497 8.86 -6.90 -1.43
C SER A 497 7.76 -7.63 -2.23
N ASN A 498 7.34 -7.07 -3.37
CA ASN A 498 6.25 -7.61 -4.20
C ASN A 498 4.92 -7.82 -3.44
N SER A 499 4.62 -6.97 -2.46
CA SER A 499 3.35 -7.01 -1.72
C SER A 499 2.37 -6.00 -2.26
N TYR A 500 1.09 -6.36 -2.35
CA TYR A 500 0.08 -5.56 -3.02
C TYR A 500 -1.24 -5.60 -2.27
N VAL A 501 -1.87 -4.43 -2.11
CA VAL A 501 -3.30 -4.29 -1.82
C VAL A 501 -3.99 -3.94 -3.13
N VAL A 502 -4.93 -4.77 -3.55
CA VAL A 502 -5.63 -4.62 -4.83
C VAL A 502 -7.10 -4.43 -4.54
N SER A 503 -7.68 -3.36 -5.06
CA SER A 503 -9.11 -3.08 -4.96
C SER A 503 -9.71 -3.04 -6.35
N SER A 504 -10.72 -3.87 -6.57
CA SER A 504 -11.58 -3.80 -7.75
C SER A 504 -12.88 -3.11 -7.32
N PRO A 505 -13.13 -1.87 -7.79
CA PRO A 505 -14.25 -1.02 -7.41
C PRO A 505 -15.58 -1.61 -7.83
#